data_AF-D4H4W0-F1
#
_entry.id   AF-D4H4W0-F1
#
_cell.length_a   1.000
_cell.length_b   1.000
_cell.length_c   1.000
_cell.angle_alpha   90.00
_cell.angle_beta   90.00
_cell.angle_gamma   90.00
#
_symmetry.space_group_name_H-M   'P 1'
#
loop_
_entity.id
_entity.type
_entity.pdbx_description
1 polymer ?
#
loop_
_entity_poly.entity_id
_entity_poly.type
_entity_poly.pdbx_seq_one_letter_code
_entity_poly.pdbx_strand_id
1 'polypeptide(L)' 'MKEFDEIEMERRINNLQSLSRLSEALCRTLELPIDPAEMAVDMEKALEQSLIKNGIINDYKE' A
#
# COMPACT_ATOMS: atom_id res chain seq x y z
N MET A 1 23.02 1.11 28.81
CA MET A 1 22.62 1.99 27.70
C MET A 1 22.70 1.27 26.35
N LYS A 2 23.81 0.61 26.00
CA LYS A 2 23.93 -0.14 24.72
C LYS A 2 22.96 -1.32 24.53
N GLU A 3 22.67 -2.11 25.58
CA GLU A 3 21.75 -3.27 25.46
C GLU A 3 20.29 -2.87 25.16
N PHE A 4 19.84 -1.70 25.63
CA PHE A 4 18.48 -1.22 25.32
C PHE A 4 18.33 -0.86 23.85
N ASP A 5 19.39 -0.35 23.22
CA ASP A 5 19.39 0.00 21.81
C ASP A 5 19.36 -1.25 20.90
N GLU A 6 20.04 -2.32 21.30
CA GLU A 6 20.05 -3.60 20.57
C GLU A 6 18.67 -4.29 20.60
N ILE A 7 18.03 -4.36 21.78
CA ILE A 7 16.67 -4.92 21.93
C ILE A 7 15.65 -4.11 21.11
N GLU A 8 15.76 -2.78 21.13
CA GLU A 8 14.87 -1.91 20.37
C GLU A 8 15.08 -2.06 18.85
N MET A 9 16.33 -2.23 18.42
CA MET A 9 16.67 -2.46 17.01
C MET A 9 16.11 -3.80 16.52
N GLU A 10 16.27 -4.86 17.31
CA GLU A 10 15.71 -6.18 17.00
C GLU A 10 14.18 -6.14 16.92
N ARG A 11 13.53 -5.44 17.85
CA ARG A 11 12.07 -5.21 17.80
C ARG A 11 11.65 -4.50 16.51
N ARG A 12 12.37 -3.46 16.09
CA ARG A 12 12.08 -2.73 14.85
C ARG A 12 12.25 -3.61 13.61
N ILE A 13 13.30 -4.43 13.58
CA ILE A 13 13.55 -5.38 12.48
C ILE A 13 12.40 -6.40 12.40
N ASN A 14 12.00 -6.98 13.54
CA ASN A 14 10.90 -7.94 13.60
C ASN A 14 9.56 -7.32 13.15
N ASN A 15 9.29 -6.08 13.55
CA ASN A 15 8.11 -5.34 13.11
C ASN A 15 8.13 -5.10 11.59
N LEU A 16 9.27 -4.67 11.03
CA LEU A 16 9.42 -4.46 9.59
C LEU A 16 9.23 -5.75 8.79
N GLN A 17 9.81 -6.86 9.25
CA GLN A 17 9.63 -8.17 8.61
C GLN A 17 8.17 -8.63 8.64
N SER A 18 7.50 -8.45 9.79
CA SER A 18 6.08 -8.79 9.93
C SER A 18 5.21 -7.93 9.01
N LEU A 19 5.49 -6.63 8.93
CA LEU A 19 4.80 -5.71 8.03
C LEU A 19 4.98 -6.10 6.56
N SER A 20 6.21 -6.45 6.16
CA SER A 20 6.53 -6.89 4.80
C SER A 20 5.79 -8.17 4.41
N ARG A 21 5.70 -9.14 5.32
CA ARG A 21 4.95 -10.39 5.08
C ARG A 21 3.46 -10.12 4.98
N LEU A 22 2.93 -9.24 5.83
CA LEU A 22 1.53 -8.85 5.81
C LEU A 22 1.18 -8.11 4.51
N SER A 23 2.02 -7.18 4.07
CA SER A 23 1.79 -6.45 2.81
C SER A 23 1.81 -7.39 1.61
N GLU A 24 2.73 -8.34 1.58
CA GLU A 24 2.77 -9.36 0.50
C GLU A 24 1.53 -10.25 0.52
N ALA A 25 1.09 -10.72 1.69
CA ALA A 25 -0.13 -11.52 1.82
C ALA A 25 -1.39 -10.75 1.39
N LEU A 26 -1.48 -9.45 1.72
CA LEU A 26 -2.57 -8.58 1.29
C LEU A 26 -2.58 -8.41 -0.22
N CYS A 27 -1.43 -8.13 -0.84
CA CYS A 27 -1.34 -7.98 -2.29
C CYS A 27 -1.80 -9.25 -3.02
N ARG A 28 -1.36 -10.43 -2.53
CA ARG A 28 -1.80 -11.71 -3.10
C ARG A 28 -3.29 -11.97 -2.90
N THR A 29 -3.82 -11.68 -1.72
CA THR A 29 -5.25 -11.93 -1.38
C THR A 29 -6.18 -11.04 -2.18
N LEU A 30 -5.78 -9.79 -2.41
CA LEU A 30 -6.56 -8.80 -3.15
C LEU A 30 -6.23 -8.80 -4.66
N GLU A 31 -5.37 -9.73 -5.11
CA GLU A 31 -4.88 -9.82 -6.49
C GLU A 31 -4.33 -8.47 -7.02
N LEU A 32 -3.69 -7.68 -6.13
CA LEU A 32 -3.12 -6.39 -6.48
C LEU A 32 -1.86 -6.57 -7.33
N PRO A 33 -1.58 -5.64 -8.25
CA PRO A 33 -0.35 -5.67 -9.03
C PRO A 33 0.87 -5.66 -8.13
N ILE A 34 1.82 -6.56 -8.39
CA ILE A 34 3.09 -6.62 -7.66
C ILE A 34 4.03 -5.52 -8.16
N ASP A 35 3.90 -5.13 -9.44
CA ASP A 35 4.65 -4.00 -10.01
C ASP A 35 4.10 -2.68 -9.43
N PRO A 36 4.94 -1.89 -8.73
CA PRO A 36 4.53 -0.59 -8.23
C PRO A 36 4.01 0.36 -9.31
N ALA A 37 4.51 0.26 -10.55
CA ALA A 37 4.05 1.11 -11.65
C ALA A 37 2.61 0.77 -12.05
N GLU A 38 2.28 -0.52 -12.17
CA GLU A 38 0.92 -0.97 -12.48
C GLU A 38 -0.05 -0.62 -11.35
N MET A 39 0.37 -0.84 -10.09
CA MET A 39 -0.43 -0.49 -8.91
C MET A 39 -0.72 1.03 -8.85
N ALA A 40 0.25 1.88 -9.20
CA ALA A 40 0.03 3.33 -9.24
C ALA A 40 -1.06 3.73 -10.24
N VAL A 41 -1.05 3.14 -11.43
CA VAL A 41 -2.06 3.38 -12.47
C VAL A 41 -3.45 2.90 -12.02
N ASP A 42 -3.54 1.74 -11.40
CA ASP A 42 -4.82 1.21 -10.90
C ASP A 42 -5.37 2.06 -9.76
N MET A 43 -4.50 2.55 -8.87
CA MET A 43 -4.88 3.48 -7.81
C MET A 43 -5.38 4.82 -8.36
N GLU A 44 -4.74 5.37 -9.39
CA GLU A 44 -5.21 6.59 -10.06
C GLU A 44 -6.61 6.41 -10.66
N LYS A 45 -6.84 5.31 -11.39
CA LYS A 45 -8.16 5.00 -11.97
C LYS A 45 -9.22 4.80 -10.90
N ALA A 46 -8.91 4.06 -9.83
CA ALA A 46 -9.83 3.84 -8.73
C ALA A 46 -10.22 5.14 -8.02
N LEU A 47 -9.25 6.06 -7.86
CA LEU A 47 -9.49 7.39 -7.32
C LEU A 47 -10.38 8.20 -8.25
N GLU A 48 -10.07 8.26 -9.55
CA GLU A 48 -10.87 8.98 -10.55
C GLU A 48 -12.32 8.49 -10.55
N GLN A 49 -12.55 7.17 -10.59
CA GLN A 49 -13.89 6.59 -10.51
C GLN A 49 -14.61 6.95 -9.20
N SER A 50 -13.90 6.98 -8.08
CA SER A 50 -14.47 7.39 -6.79
C SER A 50 -14.89 8.87 -6.80
N LEU A 51 -14.07 9.75 -7.38
CA LEU A 51 -14.38 11.17 -7.49
C LEU A 51 -15.60 11.41 -8.40
N ILE A 52 -15.69 10.70 -9.53
CA ILE A 52 -16.86 10.73 -10.42
C ILE A 52 -18.11 10.23 -9.68
N LYS A 53 -18.01 9.07 -9.00
CA LYS A 53 -19.12 8.46 -8.26
C LYS A 53 -19.70 9.38 -7.18
N ASN A 54 -18.85 10.16 -6.52
CA ASN A 54 -19.27 11.10 -5.49
C ASN A 54 -19.62 12.49 -6.04
N GLY A 55 -19.62 12.67 -7.37
CA GLY A 55 -19.97 13.93 -8.03
C GLY A 55 -18.97 15.06 -7.77
N ILE A 56 -17.72 14.74 -7.41
CA ILE A 56 -16.67 15.72 -7.17
C ILE A 56 -16.12 16.25 -8.49
N ILE A 57 -15.99 15.36 -9.49
CA ILE A 57 -15.59 15.69 -10.86
C ILE A 57 -16.60 15.12 -11.85
N ASN A 58 -16.72 15.75 -13.01
CA ASN A 58 -17.57 15.24 -14.11
C ASN A 58 -16.79 14.23 -14.96
N ASP A 59 -17.48 13.24 -15.53
CA ASP A 59 -16.91 12.31 -16.50
C ASP A 59 -16.72 13.04 -17.84
N TYR A 60 -15.58 13.72 -18.01
CA TYR A 60 -15.20 14.38 -19.26
C TYR A 60 -14.66 13.35 -20.24
N LYS A 61 -15.54 12.51 -20.79
CA LYS A 61 -15.26 11.74 -22.01
C LYS A 61 -15.67 12.57 -23.22
N GLU A 62 -14.72 13.28 -23.80
CA GLU A 62 -14.74 13.66 -25.22
C GLU A 62 -14.34 12.48 -26.10
#